data_AF-K2DZW2-F1
#
_entry.id   AF-K2DZW2-F1
#
_cell.length_a   1.000
_cell.length_b   1.000
_cell.length_c   1.000
_cell.angle_alpha   90.00
_cell.angle_beta   90.00
_cell.angle_gamma   90.00
#
_symmetry.space_group_name_H-M   'P 1'
#
loop_
_entity.id
_entity.type
_entity.pdbx_description
1 polymer ?
#
loop_
_entity_poly.entity_id
_entity_poly.type
_entity_poly.pdbx_seq_one_letter_code
_entity_poly.pdbx_strand_id
1 'polypeptide(L)'
;MIKLMHRMGQSIFLRLESMLNVVFGSALNPFYYLGGITYLMFWIVIVSGFYIFAFYDTGVEDAFSSVEYITKEQWYMGGVVRSLHRYASDGMILFGVLHMLRYFAFDRYRNFRWFSWYTGIALLWLTYIAGINGYWL
;
A
#
# COMPACT_ATOMS: atom_id res chain seq x y z
N MET A 1 -8.24 21.83 19.28
CA MET A 1 -8.43 21.27 17.93
C MET A 1 -7.84 19.87 17.78
N ILE A 2 -6.53 19.65 17.97
CA ILE A 2 -5.90 18.31 17.82
C ILE A 2 -6.52 17.23 18.72
N LYS A 3 -6.81 17.55 20.00
CA LYS A 3 -7.49 16.61 20.93
C LYS A 3 -8.88 16.18 20.46
N LEU A 4 -9.56 17.01 19.66
CA LEU A 4 -10.86 16.66 19.06
C LEU A 4 -10.64 15.69 17.89
N MET A 5 -9.66 15.97 17.04
CA MET A 5 -9.29 15.09 15.92
C MET A 5 -8.87 13.69 16.40
N HIS A 6 -8.04 13.60 17.45
CA HIS A 6 -7.67 12.31 18.05
C HIS A 6 -8.91 11.55 18.56
N ARG A 7 -9.79 12.22 19.31
CA ARG A 7 -11.03 11.59 19.83
C ARG A 7 -11.95 11.11 18.72
N MET A 8 -12.14 11.91 17.68
CA MET A 8 -12.94 11.53 16.51
C MET A 8 -12.30 10.34 15.77
N GLY A 9 -11.00 10.40 15.51
CA GLY A 9 -10.26 9.32 14.85
C GLY A 9 -10.33 8.01 15.64
N GLN A 10 -10.09 8.07 16.96
CA GLN A 10 -10.22 6.91 17.85
C GLN A 10 -11.62 6.30 17.80
N SER A 11 -12.66 7.13 17.85
CA SER A 11 -14.05 6.66 17.77
C SER A 11 -14.33 5.93 16.45
N ILE A 12 -13.87 6.49 15.32
CA ILE A 12 -14.03 5.86 14.01
C ILE A 12 -13.27 4.52 13.96
N PHE A 13 -12.00 4.51 14.34
CA PHE A 13 -11.18 3.29 14.34
C PHE A 13 -11.77 2.21 15.24
N LEU A 14 -12.19 2.54 16.46
CA LEU A 14 -12.79 1.57 17.39
C LEU A 14 -14.12 1.00 16.88
N ARG A 15 -14.93 1.81 16.18
CA ARG A 15 -16.17 1.32 15.54
C ARG A 15 -15.85 0.34 14.42
N LEU A 16 -14.92 0.69 13.53
CA LEU A 16 -14.49 -0.19 12.45
C LEU A 16 -13.85 -1.47 12.98
N GLU A 17 -12.97 -1.37 13.98
CA GLU A 17 -12.36 -2.52 14.65
C GLU A 17 -13.43 -3.41 15.28
N SER A 18 -14.43 -2.84 15.96
CA SER A 18 -15.55 -3.59 16.54
C SER A 18 -16.35 -4.34 15.47
N MET A 19 -16.72 -3.68 14.37
CA MET A 19 -17.44 -4.32 13.26
C MET A 19 -16.64 -5.47 12.65
N LEU A 20 -15.35 -5.27 12.41
CA LEU A 20 -14.48 -6.30 11.85
C LEU A 20 -14.19 -7.44 12.83
N ASN A 21 -14.16 -7.17 14.14
CA ASN A 21 -14.06 -8.22 15.15
C ASN A 21 -15.27 -9.17 15.13
N VAL A 22 -16.46 -8.69 14.76
CA VAL A 22 -17.63 -9.58 14.58
C VAL A 22 -17.43 -10.54 13.43
N VAL A 23 -16.79 -10.09 12.34
CA VAL A 23 -16.62 -10.88 11.11
C VAL A 23 -15.39 -11.80 11.17
N PHE A 24 -14.25 -11.29 11.62
CA PHE A 24 -12.95 -11.96 11.59
C PHE A 24 -12.50 -12.50 12.96
N GLY A 25 -13.21 -12.16 14.04
CA GLY A 25 -12.75 -12.38 15.40
C GLY A 25 -11.66 -11.39 15.83
N SER A 26 -11.34 -11.38 17.13
CA SER A 26 -10.33 -10.48 17.70
C SER A 26 -8.90 -10.82 17.28
N ALA A 27 -8.62 -12.08 16.93
CA ALA A 27 -7.28 -12.52 16.57
C ALA A 27 -6.87 -12.14 15.13
N LEU A 28 -7.84 -12.15 14.19
CA LEU A 28 -7.58 -12.00 12.75
C LEU A 28 -8.08 -10.69 12.15
N ASN A 29 -8.44 -9.71 12.99
CA ASN A 29 -8.89 -8.42 12.50
C ASN A 29 -7.79 -7.70 11.68
N PRO A 30 -8.01 -7.42 10.39
CA PRO A 30 -7.00 -6.81 9.52
C PRO A 30 -6.49 -5.46 10.03
N PHE A 31 -7.32 -4.70 10.74
CA PHE A 31 -6.95 -3.38 11.26
C PHE A 31 -5.82 -3.43 12.30
N TYR A 32 -5.60 -4.59 12.93
CA TYR A 32 -4.47 -4.79 13.83
C TYR A 32 -3.16 -4.99 13.09
N TYR A 33 -3.22 -5.39 11.82
CA TYR A 33 -2.07 -5.77 11.01
C TYR A 33 -1.80 -4.81 9.84
N LEU A 34 -2.39 -3.60 9.83
CA LEU A 34 -2.27 -2.63 8.72
C LEU A 34 -0.82 -2.43 8.24
N GLY A 35 0.14 -2.28 9.17
CA GLY A 35 1.56 -2.13 8.80
C GLY A 35 2.16 -3.39 8.19
N GLY A 36 1.78 -4.57 8.70
CA GLY A 36 2.19 -5.86 8.14
C GLY A 36 1.58 -6.10 6.76
N ILE A 37 0.32 -5.68 6.55
CA ILE A 37 -0.34 -5.75 5.24
C ILE A 37 0.37 -4.80 4.26
N THR A 38 0.69 -3.56 4.63
CA THR A 38 1.48 -2.65 3.80
C THR A 38 2.84 -3.26 3.42
N TYR A 39 3.51 -3.90 4.38
CA TYR A 39 4.80 -4.58 4.14
C TYR A 39 4.66 -5.78 3.20
N LEU A 40 3.58 -6.55 3.32
CA LEU A 40 3.27 -7.63 2.38
C LEU A 40 3.03 -7.09 0.97
N MET A 41 2.22 -6.03 0.84
CA MET A 41 1.95 -5.38 -0.45
C MET A 41 3.24 -4.88 -1.09
N PHE A 42 4.14 -4.28 -0.32
CA PHE A 42 5.47 -3.86 -0.79
C PHE A 42 6.25 -5.01 -1.44
N TRP A 43 6.31 -6.17 -0.79
CA TRP A 43 6.99 -7.33 -1.36
C TRP A 43 6.31 -7.87 -2.61
N ILE A 44 4.97 -7.88 -2.64
CA ILE A 44 4.22 -8.25 -3.84
C ILE A 44 4.58 -7.30 -4.99
N VAL A 45 4.60 -5.99 -4.76
CA VAL A 45 4.97 -4.97 -5.76
C VAL A 45 6.41 -5.17 -6.24
N ILE A 46 7.37 -5.42 -5.34
CA ILE A 46 8.76 -5.67 -5.72
C ILE A 46 8.89 -6.90 -6.64
N VAL A 47 8.35 -8.04 -6.20
CA VAL A 47 8.52 -9.30 -6.93
C VAL A 47 7.81 -9.25 -8.29
N SER A 48 6.57 -8.74 -8.30
CA SER A 48 5.83 -8.58 -9.55
C SER A 48 6.45 -7.53 -10.47
N GLY A 49 7.02 -6.46 -9.91
CA GLY A 49 7.68 -5.40 -10.65
C GLY A 49 8.93 -5.89 -11.35
N PHE A 50 9.76 -6.69 -10.68
CA PHE A 50 10.92 -7.33 -11.30
C PHE A 50 10.53 -8.26 -12.46
N TYR A 51 9.45 -9.03 -12.31
CA TYR A 51 8.95 -9.86 -13.39
C TYR A 51 8.52 -9.01 -14.59
N ILE A 52 7.70 -7.98 -14.38
CA ILE A 52 7.22 -7.11 -15.46
C ILE A 52 8.39 -6.40 -16.14
N PHE A 53 9.33 -5.87 -15.35
CA PHE A 53 10.51 -5.16 -15.86
C PHE A 53 11.38 -6.03 -16.77
N ALA A 54 11.47 -7.34 -16.51
CA ALA A 54 12.23 -8.26 -17.37
C ALA A 54 11.68 -8.39 -18.81
N PHE A 55 10.42 -8.03 -19.03
CA PHE A 55 9.75 -8.11 -20.34
C PHE A 55 9.26 -6.74 -20.85
N TYR A 56 9.45 -5.67 -20.08
CA TYR A 56 9.01 -4.32 -20.43
C TYR A 56 10.10 -3.60 -21.23
N ASP A 57 9.70 -2.90 -22.28
CA ASP A 57 10.59 -2.05 -23.06
C ASP A 57 10.51 -0.60 -22.56
N THR A 58 11.66 -0.01 -22.23
CA THR A 58 11.75 1.39 -21.75
C THR A 58 11.80 2.43 -22.88
N GLY A 59 11.79 1.98 -24.14
CA GLY A 59 11.74 2.84 -25.32
C GLY A 59 10.41 3.58 -25.44
N VAL A 60 10.44 4.85 -25.83
CA VAL A 60 9.23 5.69 -25.93
C VAL A 60 8.23 5.15 -26.97
N GLU A 61 8.73 4.54 -28.04
CA GLU A 61 7.90 3.96 -29.11
C GLU A 61 7.34 2.58 -28.75
N ASP A 62 8.10 1.78 -27.98
CA ASP A 62 7.82 0.37 -27.70
C ASP A 62 7.22 0.10 -26.31
N ALA A 63 7.18 1.09 -25.42
CA ALA A 63 6.64 0.95 -24.07
C ALA A 63 5.22 0.36 -24.06
N PHE A 64 4.30 0.95 -24.83
CA PHE A 64 2.92 0.49 -24.86
C PHE A 64 2.76 -0.91 -25.47
N SER A 65 3.48 -1.19 -26.56
CA SER A 65 3.42 -2.49 -27.25
C SER A 65 3.98 -3.61 -26.37
N SER A 66 5.04 -3.35 -25.59
CA SER A 66 5.59 -4.31 -24.62
C SER A 66 4.59 -4.65 -23.51
N VAL A 67 3.85 -3.65 -23.00
CA VAL A 67 2.79 -3.87 -22.00
C VAL A 67 1.63 -4.68 -22.59
N GLU A 68 1.26 -4.39 -23.83
CA GLU A 68 0.22 -5.14 -24.54
C GLU A 68 0.63 -6.61 -24.73
N TYR A 69 1.88 -6.86 -25.11
CA TYR A 69 2.45 -8.21 -25.22
C TYR A 69 2.38 -8.97 -23.89
N ILE A 70 2.85 -8.36 -22.79
CA ILE A 70 2.77 -8.96 -21.43
C ILE A 70 1.32 -9.29 -21.06
N THR A 71 0.38 -8.41 -21.43
CA THR A 71 -1.03 -8.55 -21.05
C THR A 71 -1.76 -9.59 -21.88
N LYS A 72 -1.53 -9.64 -23.19
CA LYS A 72 -2.31 -10.46 -24.13
C LYS A 72 -1.62 -11.78 -24.49
N GLU A 73 -0.34 -11.72 -24.82
CA GLU A 73 0.42 -12.90 -25.28
C GLU A 73 0.94 -13.73 -24.10
N GLN A 74 1.30 -13.08 -22.99
CA GLN A 74 1.64 -13.73 -21.72
C GLN A 74 0.50 -13.69 -20.69
N TRP A 75 -0.76 -13.76 -21.12
CA TRP A 75 -1.92 -13.48 -20.26
C TRP A 75 -1.95 -14.25 -18.91
N TYR A 76 -1.44 -15.48 -18.87
CA TYR A 76 -1.47 -16.34 -17.68
C TYR A 76 -0.54 -15.80 -16.58
N MET A 77 0.77 -15.77 -16.79
CA MET A 77 1.72 -15.25 -15.80
C MET A 77 1.87 -13.73 -15.92
N GLY A 78 2.10 -13.19 -17.11
CA GLY A 78 2.27 -11.76 -17.34
C GLY A 78 1.02 -10.94 -17.01
N GLY A 79 -0.14 -11.35 -17.52
CA GLY A 79 -1.41 -10.66 -17.24
C GLY A 79 -1.77 -10.65 -15.75
N VAL A 80 -1.68 -11.81 -15.07
CA VAL A 80 -1.96 -11.92 -13.63
C VAL A 80 -0.95 -11.13 -12.80
N VAL A 81 0.35 -11.25 -13.09
CA VAL A 81 1.40 -10.52 -12.38
C VAL A 81 1.25 -9.01 -12.56
N ARG A 82 0.86 -8.55 -13.75
CA ARG A 82 0.56 -7.14 -14.02
C ARG A 82 -0.62 -6.63 -13.22
N SER A 83 -1.74 -7.35 -13.22
CA SER A 83 -2.90 -7.00 -12.39
C SER A 83 -2.53 -7.00 -10.91
N LEU A 84 -1.79 -8.01 -10.44
CA LEU A 84 -1.32 -8.10 -9.07
C LEU A 84 -0.43 -6.90 -8.69
N HIS A 85 0.53 -6.53 -9.54
CA HIS A 85 1.39 -5.36 -9.32
C HIS A 85 0.58 -4.07 -9.19
N ARG A 86 -0.42 -3.89 -10.06
CA ARG A 86 -1.31 -2.71 -10.05
C ARG A 86 -2.12 -2.62 -8.75
N TYR A 87 -2.85 -3.67 -8.41
CA TYR A 87 -3.71 -3.67 -7.22
C TYR A 87 -2.92 -3.71 -5.92
N ALA A 88 -1.76 -4.36 -5.89
CA ALA A 88 -0.86 -4.34 -4.73
C ALA A 88 -0.25 -2.94 -4.51
N SER A 89 0.05 -2.20 -5.58
CA SER A 89 0.50 -0.80 -5.49
C SER A 89 -0.57 0.09 -4.87
N ASP A 90 -1.82 -0.02 -5.34
CA ASP A 90 -2.96 0.71 -4.77
C ASP A 90 -3.19 0.32 -3.29
N GLY A 91 -3.13 -0.98 -3.00
CA GLY A 91 -3.23 -1.52 -1.65
C GLY A 91 -2.13 -1.01 -0.72
N MET A 92 -0.88 -0.96 -1.18
CA MET A 92 0.26 -0.48 -0.40
C MET A 92 0.03 0.97 0.08
N ILE A 93 -0.42 1.85 -0.81
CA ILE A 93 -0.77 3.24 -0.46
C ILE A 93 -1.95 3.27 0.50
N LEU A 94 -3.05 2.58 0.18
CA LEU A 94 -4.26 2.56 1.01
C LEU A 94 -3.95 2.11 2.45
N PHE A 95 -3.34 0.94 2.61
CA PHE A 95 -3.02 0.39 3.92
C PHE A 95 -1.94 1.20 4.63
N GLY A 96 -0.97 1.76 3.89
CA GLY A 96 0.07 2.63 4.45
C GLY A 96 -0.51 3.92 5.03
N VAL A 97 -1.44 4.56 4.33
CA VAL A 97 -2.16 5.73 4.83
C VAL A 97 -3.03 5.36 6.04
N LEU A 98 -3.78 4.26 5.98
CA LEU A 98 -4.58 3.79 7.12
C LEU A 98 -3.72 3.50 8.35
N HIS A 99 -2.55 2.89 8.15
CA HIS A 99 -1.56 2.64 9.21
C HIS A 99 -1.11 3.94 9.86
N MET A 100 -0.73 4.94 9.06
CA MET A 100 -0.31 6.27 9.55
C MET A 100 -1.45 6.99 10.29
N LEU A 101 -2.66 6.99 9.72
CA LEU A 101 -3.85 7.58 10.34
C LEU A 101 -4.19 6.94 11.69
N ARG A 102 -4.03 5.62 11.81
CA ARG A 102 -4.20 4.91 13.08
C ARG A 102 -3.18 5.38 14.11
N TYR A 103 -1.90 5.42 13.75
CA TYR A 103 -0.86 5.90 14.67
C TYR A 103 -1.08 7.35 15.09
N PHE A 104 -1.56 8.20 14.19
CA PHE A 104 -1.98 9.57 14.50
C PHE A 104 -3.17 9.60 15.48
N ALA A 105 -4.26 8.89 15.18
CA ALA A 105 -5.47 8.88 16.00
C ALA A 105 -5.20 8.43 17.45
N PHE A 106 -4.32 7.45 17.65
CA PHE A 106 -3.95 6.93 18.96
C PHE A 106 -2.76 7.67 19.62
N ASP A 107 -2.34 8.80 19.07
CA ASP A 107 -1.20 9.62 19.56
C ASP A 107 0.11 8.82 19.71
N ARG A 108 0.33 7.84 18.82
CA ARG A 108 1.45 6.88 18.85
C ARG A 108 2.68 7.35 18.06
N TYR A 109 2.76 8.62 17.69
CA TYR A 109 3.80 9.19 16.84
C TYR A 109 4.86 10.03 17.59
N ARG A 110 4.71 10.19 18.90
CA ARG A 110 5.59 11.03 19.74
C ARG A 110 6.57 10.20 20.57
N ASN A 111 7.41 10.87 21.35
CA ASN A 111 8.38 10.26 22.28
C ASN A 111 9.31 9.28 21.54
N PHE A 112 9.55 8.07 22.07
CA PHE A 112 10.42 7.05 21.48
C PHE A 112 10.10 6.68 20.01
N ARG A 113 8.91 7.04 19.50
CA ARG A 113 8.48 6.73 18.12
C ARG A 113 8.60 7.90 17.15
N TRP A 114 9.15 9.04 17.60
CA TRP A 114 9.30 10.23 16.76
C TRP A 114 10.08 9.91 15.48
N PHE A 115 11.19 9.19 15.60
CA PHE A 115 12.04 8.84 14.46
C PHE A 115 11.25 7.99 13.44
N SER A 116 10.60 6.91 13.91
CA SER A 116 9.77 6.05 13.07
C SER A 116 8.63 6.80 12.36
N TRP A 117 8.06 7.83 13.01
CA TRP A 117 7.02 8.66 12.41
C TRP A 117 7.56 9.49 11.24
N TYR A 118 8.67 10.21 11.42
CA TYR A 118 9.25 11.01 10.35
C TYR A 118 9.78 10.16 9.20
N THR A 119 10.42 9.02 9.49
CA THR A 119 10.82 8.08 8.44
C THR A 119 9.61 7.48 7.74
N GLY A 120 8.51 7.23 8.46
CA GLY A 120 7.24 6.78 7.87
C GLY A 120 6.63 7.80 6.90
N ILE A 121 6.65 9.09 7.25
CA ILE A 121 6.23 10.17 6.34
C ILE A 121 7.11 10.21 5.09
N ALA A 122 8.43 10.13 5.25
CA ALA A 122 9.36 10.11 4.12
C ALA A 122 9.09 8.90 3.20
N LEU A 123 8.90 7.70 3.77
CA LEU A 123 8.56 6.49 3.03
C LEU A 123 7.23 6.62 2.28
N LEU A 124 6.21 7.25 2.87
CA LEU A 124 4.93 7.48 2.20
C LEU A 124 5.12 8.34 0.94
N TRP A 125 5.90 9.43 1.04
CA TRP A 125 6.21 10.27 -0.11
C TRP A 125 7.03 9.56 -1.18
N LEU A 126 8.04 8.78 -0.78
CA LEU A 126 8.82 7.98 -1.72
C LEU A 126 7.94 6.96 -2.46
N THR A 127 7.03 6.30 -1.74
CA THR A 127 6.08 5.34 -2.33
C THR A 127 5.13 6.04 -3.30
N TYR A 128 4.61 7.22 -2.93
CA TYR A 128 3.74 8.01 -3.79
C TYR A 128 4.42 8.44 -5.08
N ILE A 129 5.66 8.94 -5.00
CA ILE A 129 6.45 9.33 -6.17
C ILE A 129 6.73 8.10 -7.05
N ALA A 130 7.11 6.97 -6.46
CA ALA A 130 7.32 5.73 -7.20
C ALA A 130 6.04 5.27 -7.93
N GLY A 131 4.87 5.38 -7.28
CA GLY A 131 3.58 5.05 -7.87
C GLY A 131 3.21 5.94 -9.06
N ILE A 132 3.51 7.25 -9.00
CA ILE A 132 3.31 8.16 -10.14
C ILE A 132 4.20 7.75 -11.31
N ASN A 133 5.49 7.50 -11.06
CA ASN A 133 6.41 7.10 -12.11
C ASN A 133 5.95 5.79 -12.77
N GLY A 134 5.56 4.79 -11.97
CA GLY A 134 5.04 3.53 -12.49
C GLY A 134 3.71 3.65 -13.24
N TYR A 135 2.92 4.70 -13.02
CA TYR A 135 1.70 4.96 -13.80
C TYR A 135 1.97 5.55 -15.18
N TRP A 136 3.13 6.18 -15.37
CA TRP A 136 3.55 6.74 -16.67
C TRP A 136 4.25 5.71 -17.57
N LEU A 137 4.58 4.54 -17.02
CA LEU A 137 5.18 3.41 -17.74
C LEU A 137 4.11 2.48 -18.30
#